data_AF-A0A4R7FZ44-F1
#
_entry.id   AF-A0A4R7FZ44-F1
#
_cell.length_a   1.000
_cell.length_b   1.000
_cell.length_c   1.000
_cell.angle_alpha   90.00
_cell.angle_beta   90.00
_cell.angle_gamma   90.00
#
_symmetry.space_group_name_H-M   'P 1'
#
loop_
_entity.id
_entity.type
_entity.pdbx_description
1 polymer ?
#
loop_
_entity_poly.entity_id
_entity_poly.type
_entity_poly.pdbx_seq_one_letter_code
_entity_poly.pdbx_strand_id
1 'polypeptide(L)'
;MDIVVNEELKAYIDPLTPDEHASLERSILAEGCRDALVLWGNVLVDGHNRYGICQKHGLPFNTVQNTQFQSMQDVYLWMIDQHLGRRSVSDFQRGVLALRKREILEHRKLEKAHPVPAQPAEGEAPAVSNADEAFSPVDAAELEKVATREAIAKAARLSSSQVAQIEKIQKSAAPALVEALKAGDISINAAAVVATLPHEEQQAAAQGGKDGLKQVVKQVRDAKRKPKEEAPEAEEPASAPSAAHGAEAVDAALDKAQQQISDLRARVQELELENAQLRLQLAAASSQDLPVPDEA
;
A
#
# COMPACT_ATOMS: atom_id res chain seq x y z
N MET A 1 -11.47 -24.55 22.46
CA MET A 1 -12.30 -23.98 21.38
C MET A 1 -11.72 -24.47 20.07
N ASP A 2 -12.53 -24.99 19.16
CA ASP A 2 -12.07 -25.44 17.84
C ASP A 2 -12.06 -24.24 16.89
N ILE A 3 -10.88 -23.82 16.43
CA ILE A 3 -10.71 -22.68 15.52
C ILE A 3 -10.34 -23.23 14.14
N VAL A 4 -11.18 -22.93 13.16
CA VAL A 4 -11.03 -23.32 11.77
C VAL A 4 -10.23 -22.26 11.01
N VAL A 5 -9.12 -22.67 10.40
CA VAL A 5 -8.34 -21.82 9.51
C VAL A 5 -8.85 -22.01 8.09
N ASN A 6 -9.44 -20.96 7.52
CA ASN A 6 -9.81 -20.94 6.11
C ASN A 6 -8.58 -20.53 5.27
N GLU A 7 -8.10 -21.41 4.41
CA GLU A 7 -6.90 -21.15 3.59
C GLU A 7 -7.09 -20.00 2.59
N GLU A 8 -8.32 -19.74 2.12
CA GLU A 8 -8.62 -18.58 1.27
C GLU A 8 -8.44 -17.27 2.04
N LEU A 9 -8.95 -17.21 3.28
CA LEU A 9 -8.77 -16.04 4.14
C LEU A 9 -7.30 -15.84 4.50
N LYS A 10 -6.60 -16.92 4.85
CA LYS A 10 -5.18 -16.87 5.19
C LYS A 10 -4.31 -16.38 4.03
N ALA A 11 -4.61 -16.82 2.80
CA ALA A 11 -3.89 -16.41 1.59
C ALA A 11 -4.34 -15.06 1.03
N TYR A 12 -5.43 -14.48 1.55
CA TYR A 12 -6.00 -13.25 1.01
C TYR A 12 -5.07 -12.05 1.13
N ILE A 13 -4.34 -11.96 2.24
CA ILE A 13 -3.34 -10.92 2.48
C ILE A 13 -1.95 -11.51 2.26
N ASP A 14 -1.06 -10.75 1.62
CA ASP A 14 0.33 -11.16 1.45
C ASP A 14 0.93 -11.58 2.81
N PRO A 15 1.64 -12.72 2.87
CA PRO A 15 2.24 -13.20 4.11
C PRO A 15 3.34 -12.25 4.59
N LEU A 16 3.62 -12.29 5.89
CA LEU A 16 4.81 -11.67 6.47
C LEU A 16 6.06 -12.23 5.79
N THR A 17 7.04 -11.37 5.55
CA THR A 17 8.38 -11.81 5.20
C THR A 17 8.97 -12.67 6.34
N PRO A 18 9.97 -13.53 6.06
CA PRO A 18 10.61 -14.33 7.10
C PRO A 18 11.11 -13.51 8.29
N ASP A 19 11.68 -12.33 8.03
CA ASP A 19 12.20 -11.44 9.07
C ASP A 19 11.09 -10.79 9.92
N GLU A 20 9.98 -10.40 9.28
CA GLU A 20 8.81 -9.88 9.98
C GLU A 20 8.15 -10.97 10.84
N HIS A 21 8.02 -12.19 10.31
CA HIS A 21 7.49 -13.33 11.05
C HIS A 21 8.40 -13.67 12.24
N ALA A 22 9.72 -13.74 12.06
CA ALA A 22 10.67 -13.98 13.14
C ALA A 22 10.64 -12.88 14.21
N SER A 23 10.42 -11.64 13.80
CA SER A 23 10.27 -10.52 14.74
C SER A 23 8.96 -10.60 15.53
N LEU A 24 7.86 -10.97 14.88
CA LEU A 24 6.58 -11.25 15.54
C LEU A 24 6.71 -12.41 16.53
N GLU A 25 7.35 -13.51 16.13
CA GLU A 25 7.56 -14.69 16.98
C GLU A 25 8.37 -14.35 18.23
N ARG A 26 9.46 -13.57 18.10
CA ARG A 26 10.22 -13.07 19.26
C ARG A 26 9.37 -12.22 20.20
N SER A 27 8.55 -11.31 19.68
CA SER A 27 7.69 -10.47 20.52
C SER A 27 6.63 -11.31 21.26
N ILE A 28 6.01 -12.27 20.59
CA ILE A 28 5.02 -13.16 21.21
C ILE A 28 5.66 -14.05 22.29
N LEU A 29 6.87 -14.55 22.06
CA LEU A 29 7.59 -15.35 23.06
C LEU A 29 7.97 -14.54 24.29
N ALA A 30 8.31 -13.25 24.12
CA ALA A 30 8.73 -12.38 25.21
C ALA A 30 7.56 -11.82 26.02
N GLU A 31 6.44 -11.47 25.35
CA GLU A 31 5.36 -10.67 25.93
C GLU A 31 3.99 -11.38 25.92
N GLY A 32 3.91 -12.54 25.28
CA GLY A 32 2.65 -13.26 25.03
C GLY A 32 1.85 -12.71 23.84
N CYS A 33 0.75 -13.39 23.52
CA CYS A 33 -0.18 -12.95 22.47
C CYS A 33 -1.12 -11.86 22.98
N ARG A 34 -0.63 -10.61 23.00
CA ARG A 34 -1.36 -9.45 23.52
C ARG A 34 -2.62 -9.13 22.71
N ASP A 35 -2.48 -9.06 21.39
CA ASP A 35 -3.61 -8.78 20.50
C ASP A 35 -4.50 -10.01 20.35
N ALA A 36 -5.80 -9.81 20.52
CA ALA A 36 -6.77 -10.88 20.34
C ALA A 36 -6.85 -11.36 18.88
N LEU A 37 -7.14 -12.65 18.70
CA LEU A 37 -7.50 -13.23 17.41
C LEU A 37 -8.95 -12.88 17.09
N VAL A 38 -9.22 -12.49 15.85
CA VAL A 38 -10.59 -12.13 15.43
C VAL A 38 -11.24 -13.34 14.78
N LEU A 39 -12.41 -13.71 15.30
CA LEU A 39 -13.18 -14.86 14.84
C LEU A 39 -14.54 -14.43 14.27
N TRP A 40 -15.07 -15.25 13.36
CA TRP A 40 -16.47 -15.25 12.97
C TRP A 40 -17.02 -16.67 13.17
N GLY A 41 -17.74 -16.87 14.27
CA GLY A 41 -18.06 -18.22 14.74
C GLY A 41 -16.79 -18.96 15.13
N ASN A 42 -16.50 -20.07 14.45
CA ASN A 42 -15.25 -20.82 14.60
C ASN A 42 -14.18 -20.46 13.56
N VAL A 43 -14.48 -19.62 12.56
CA VAL A 43 -13.53 -19.28 11.49
C VAL A 43 -12.58 -18.18 11.96
N LEU A 44 -11.28 -18.40 11.77
CA LEU A 44 -10.24 -17.39 12.00
C LEU A 44 -10.25 -16.34 10.89
N VAL A 45 -10.48 -15.08 11.26
CA VAL A 45 -10.54 -13.94 10.32
C VAL A 45 -9.24 -13.14 10.33
N ASP A 46 -8.72 -12.78 11.51
CA ASP A 46 -7.44 -12.08 11.66
C ASP A 46 -6.59 -12.66 12.78
N GLY A 47 -5.28 -12.58 12.61
CA GLY A 47 -4.30 -13.13 13.53
C GLY A 47 -3.77 -14.51 13.13
N HIS A 48 -3.88 -14.92 11.86
CA HIS A 48 -3.34 -16.18 11.34
C HIS A 48 -1.90 -16.47 11.78
N ASN A 49 -1.00 -15.50 11.65
CA ASN A 49 0.40 -15.66 12.07
C ASN A 49 0.52 -15.79 13.59
N ARG A 50 -0.21 -14.96 14.35
CA ARG A 50 -0.23 -15.03 15.82
C ARG A 50 -0.74 -16.39 16.30
N TYR A 51 -1.83 -16.87 15.70
CA TYR A 51 -2.42 -18.17 15.99
C TYR A 51 -1.44 -19.32 15.74
N GLY A 52 -0.79 -19.34 14.58
CA GLY A 52 0.22 -20.36 14.25
C GLY A 52 1.40 -20.37 15.23
N ILE A 53 1.90 -19.19 15.62
CA ILE A 53 2.96 -19.05 16.62
C ILE A 53 2.49 -19.55 18.00
N CYS A 54 1.29 -19.14 18.44
CA CYS A 54 0.76 -19.56 19.74
C CYS A 54 0.54 -21.07 19.82
N GLN A 55 0.00 -21.69 18.76
CA GLN A 55 -0.13 -23.15 18.68
C GLN A 55 1.23 -23.85 18.74
N LYS A 56 2.20 -23.37 17.95
CA LYS A 56 3.55 -23.94 17.90
C LYS A 56 4.22 -23.98 19.27
N HIS A 57 4.01 -22.94 20.09
CA HIS A 57 4.66 -22.79 21.39
C HIS A 57 3.77 -23.11 22.59
N GLY A 58 2.52 -23.54 22.37
CA GLY A 58 1.57 -23.81 23.45
C GLY A 58 1.22 -22.58 24.29
N LEU A 59 1.23 -21.39 23.69
CA LEU A 59 0.97 -20.13 24.39
C LEU A 59 -0.54 -19.82 24.45
N PRO A 60 -1.03 -19.24 25.56
CA PRO A 60 -2.40 -18.77 25.64
C PRO A 60 -2.61 -17.56 24.71
N PHE A 61 -3.83 -17.42 24.21
CA PHE A 61 -4.26 -16.30 23.39
C PHE A 61 -5.71 -15.95 23.70
N ASN A 62 -6.07 -14.69 23.45
CA ASN A 62 -7.44 -14.21 23.57
C ASN A 62 -8.10 -14.20 22.20
N THR A 63 -9.43 -14.32 22.18
CA THR A 63 -10.23 -14.23 20.96
C THR A 63 -11.36 -13.23 21.12
N VAL A 64 -11.69 -12.51 20.05
CA VAL A 64 -12.87 -11.64 19.96
C VAL A 64 -13.75 -12.09 18.80
N GLN A 65 -15.06 -12.08 19.00
CA GLN A 65 -16.03 -12.36 17.94
C GLN A 65 -16.37 -11.07 17.22
N ASN A 66 -16.33 -11.09 15.90
CA ASN A 66 -16.94 -10.05 15.10
C ASN A 66 -18.39 -10.44 14.79
N THR A 67 -19.34 -9.73 15.40
CA THR A 67 -20.78 -9.99 15.31
C THR A 67 -21.45 -9.27 14.14
N GLN A 68 -20.72 -8.43 13.41
CA GLN A 68 -21.27 -7.57 12.36
C GLN A 68 -21.20 -8.21 10.97
N PHE A 69 -20.40 -9.27 10.79
CA PHE A 69 -20.28 -9.96 9.51
C PHE A 69 -21.55 -10.73 9.17
N GLN A 70 -22.11 -10.44 8.00
CA GLN A 70 -23.30 -11.11 7.45
C GLN A 70 -22.93 -12.00 6.26
N SER A 71 -21.74 -11.81 5.70
CA SER A 71 -21.27 -12.50 4.50
C SER A 71 -19.75 -12.58 4.45
N MET A 72 -19.22 -13.46 3.61
CA MET A 72 -17.78 -13.50 3.30
C MET A 72 -17.27 -12.21 2.68
N GLN A 73 -18.11 -11.49 1.92
CA GLN A 73 -17.75 -10.17 1.39
C GLN A 73 -17.47 -9.17 2.53
N ASP A 74 -18.25 -9.20 3.62
CA ASP A 74 -18.01 -8.33 4.79
C ASP A 74 -16.69 -8.68 5.48
N VAL A 75 -16.36 -9.98 5.58
CA VAL A 75 -15.06 -10.45 6.10
C VAL A 75 -13.91 -9.90 5.27
N TYR A 76 -13.96 -10.05 3.94
CA TYR A 76 -12.91 -9.53 3.05
C TYR A 76 -12.79 -8.00 3.11
N LEU A 77 -13.90 -7.26 3.10
CA LEU A 77 -13.89 -5.81 3.22
C LEU A 77 -13.25 -5.35 4.52
N TRP A 78 -13.62 -5.98 5.64
CA TRP A 78 -13.03 -5.67 6.94
C TRP A 78 -11.55 -6.00 6.98
N MET A 79 -11.12 -7.15 6.43
CA MET A 79 -9.70 -7.51 6.35
C MET A 79 -8.90 -6.48 5.55
N ILE A 80 -9.44 -6.00 4.42
CA ILE A 80 -8.81 -4.94 3.63
C ILE A 80 -8.67 -3.67 4.48
N ASP A 81 -9.72 -3.24 5.15
CA ASP A 81 -9.72 -1.98 5.91
C ASP A 81 -8.76 -2.03 7.10
N GLN A 82 -8.65 -3.16 7.79
CA GLN A 82 -7.64 -3.36 8.83
C GLN A 82 -6.22 -3.19 8.27
N HIS A 83 -5.93 -3.73 7.09
CA HIS A 83 -4.60 -3.63 6.48
C HIS A 83 -4.30 -2.25 5.91
N LEU A 84 -5.27 -1.58 5.30
CA LEU A 84 -5.11 -0.18 4.86
C LEU A 84 -4.82 0.77 6.02
N GLY A 85 -5.25 0.45 7.25
CA GLY A 85 -4.91 1.21 8.46
C GLY A 85 -3.46 1.05 8.95
N ARG A 86 -2.77 -0.05 8.59
CA ARG A 86 -1.41 -0.37 9.08
C ARG A 86 -0.36 0.47 8.39
N ARG A 87 0.62 1.01 9.13
CA ARG A 87 1.73 1.81 8.55
C ARG A 87 2.75 1.00 7.75
N SER A 88 2.90 -0.29 8.06
CA SER A 88 3.89 -1.17 7.42
C SER A 88 3.52 -1.59 5.99
N VAL A 89 2.27 -1.40 5.57
CA VAL A 89 1.81 -1.82 4.24
C VAL A 89 2.33 -0.86 3.18
N SER A 90 3.02 -1.42 2.18
CA SER A 90 3.59 -0.67 1.06
C SER A 90 2.52 -0.05 0.16
N ASP A 91 2.86 1.02 -0.55
CA ASP A 91 1.95 1.68 -1.51
C ASP A 91 1.42 0.71 -2.58
N PHE A 92 2.26 -0.23 -3.04
CA PHE A 92 1.83 -1.24 -3.99
C PHE A 92 0.75 -2.15 -3.38
N GLN A 93 1.00 -2.69 -2.18
CA GLN A 93 0.02 -3.52 -1.48
C GLN A 93 -1.26 -2.76 -1.16
N ARG A 94 -1.17 -1.48 -0.76
CA ARG A 94 -2.34 -0.61 -0.56
C ARG A 94 -3.17 -0.53 -1.82
N GLY A 95 -2.55 -0.29 -2.98
CA GLY A 95 -3.26 -0.21 -4.24
C GLY A 95 -3.89 -1.53 -4.65
N VAL A 96 -3.21 -2.66 -4.44
CA VAL A 96 -3.77 -4.00 -4.67
C VAL A 96 -5.03 -4.25 -3.83
N LEU A 97 -4.97 -3.94 -2.53
CA LEU A 97 -6.13 -4.09 -1.64
C LEU A 97 -7.26 -3.12 -2.01
N ALA A 98 -6.91 -1.91 -2.45
CA ALA A 98 -7.88 -0.92 -2.92
C ALA A 98 -8.64 -1.40 -4.16
N LEU A 99 -7.93 -2.00 -5.12
CA LEU A 99 -8.53 -2.59 -6.33
C LEU A 99 -9.47 -3.75 -5.97
N ARG A 100 -9.06 -4.65 -5.08
CA ARG A 100 -9.92 -5.74 -4.58
C ARG A 100 -11.15 -5.21 -3.85
N LYS A 101 -10.99 -4.16 -3.02
CA LYS A 101 -12.12 -3.50 -2.35
C LYS A 101 -13.14 -2.99 -3.36
N ARG A 102 -12.67 -2.36 -4.44
CA ARG A 102 -13.52 -1.88 -5.54
C ARG A 102 -14.35 -3.01 -6.14
N GLU A 103 -13.71 -4.12 -6.48
CA GLU A 103 -14.35 -5.28 -7.10
C GLU A 103 -15.46 -5.86 -6.21
N ILE A 104 -15.21 -5.98 -4.90
CA ILE A 104 -16.22 -6.47 -3.94
C ILE A 104 -17.41 -5.50 -3.85
N LEU A 105 -17.15 -4.19 -3.78
CA LEU A 105 -18.21 -3.18 -3.73
C LEU A 105 -19.03 -3.12 -5.02
N GLU A 106 -18.38 -3.27 -6.18
CA GLU A 106 -19.04 -3.36 -7.49
C GLU A 106 -19.92 -4.61 -7.57
N HIS A 107 -19.43 -5.77 -7.13
CA HIS A 107 -20.21 -7.01 -7.07
C HIS A 107 -21.46 -6.84 -6.18
N ARG A 108 -21.29 -6.26 -4.98
CA ARG A 108 -22.40 -6.00 -4.06
C ARG A 108 -23.43 -5.05 -4.65
N LYS A 109 -23.01 -4.06 -5.44
CA LYS A 109 -23.91 -3.15 -6.18
C LYS A 109 -24.71 -3.91 -7.25
N LEU A 110 -24.06 -4.80 -7.99
CA LEU A 110 -24.73 -5.63 -9.00
C LEU A 110 -25.75 -6.59 -8.38
N GLU A 111 -25.42 -7.25 -7.26
CA GLU A 111 -26.34 -8.14 -6.53
C GLU A 111 -27.56 -7.39 -5.99
N LYS A 112 -27.38 -6.16 -5.51
CA LYS A 112 -28.50 -5.32 -5.06
C LYS A 112 -29.35 -4.79 -6.22
N ALA A 113 -28.76 -4.56 -7.39
CA ALA A 113 -29.47 -4.09 -8.58
C ALA A 113 -30.28 -5.20 -9.27
N HIS A 114 -29.84 -6.46 -9.14
CA HIS A 114 -30.57 -7.64 -9.61
C HIS A 114 -30.78 -8.61 -8.44
N PRO A 115 -31.76 -8.36 -7.56
CA PRO A 115 -32.11 -9.31 -6.52
C PRO A 115 -32.62 -10.59 -7.19
N VAL A 116 -31.79 -11.63 -7.21
CA VAL A 116 -32.26 -12.99 -7.51
C VAL A 116 -33.25 -13.34 -6.39
N PRO A 117 -34.49 -13.75 -6.69
CA PRO A 117 -35.42 -14.15 -5.65
C PRO A 117 -34.80 -15.31 -4.87
N ALA A 118 -34.55 -15.08 -3.59
CA ALA A 118 -34.10 -16.11 -2.67
C ALA A 118 -35.12 -17.24 -2.68
N GLN A 119 -34.70 -18.44 -3.10
CA GLN A 119 -35.46 -19.65 -2.80
C GLN A 119 -35.49 -19.79 -1.27
N PRO A 120 -36.65 -20.13 -0.67
CA PRO A 120 -36.71 -20.29 0.78
C PRO A 120 -35.80 -21.44 1.19
N ALA A 121 -34.71 -21.14 1.88
CA ALA A 121 -33.96 -22.13 2.60
C ALA A 121 -34.71 -22.43 3.91
N GLU A 122 -35.36 -23.58 3.96
CA GLU A 122 -35.86 -24.16 5.21
C GLU A 122 -34.66 -24.42 6.13
N GLY A 123 -34.59 -23.70 7.25
CA GLY A 123 -33.48 -23.81 8.18
C GLY A 123 -33.57 -22.78 9.30
N GLU A 124 -34.43 -23.06 10.27
CA GLU A 124 -34.59 -22.32 11.53
C GLU A 124 -33.25 -22.15 12.28
N ALA A 125 -32.87 -20.91 12.54
CA ALA A 125 -31.97 -20.55 13.65
C ALA A 125 -32.39 -19.17 14.21
N PRO A 126 -32.36 -18.97 15.54
CA PRO A 126 -33.20 -18.00 16.21
C PRO A 126 -32.65 -16.57 16.10
N ALA A 127 -33.57 -15.63 15.92
CA ALA A 127 -33.32 -14.20 16.02
C ALA A 127 -33.08 -13.79 17.48
N VAL A 128 -31.92 -13.20 17.75
CA VAL A 128 -31.70 -12.39 18.94
C VAL A 128 -31.50 -10.95 18.50
N SER A 129 -32.56 -10.17 18.67
CA SER A 129 -32.56 -8.72 18.55
C SER A 129 -31.95 -8.12 19.81
N ASN A 130 -30.87 -7.37 19.69
CA ASN A 130 -30.63 -6.18 20.51
C ASN A 130 -29.68 -5.26 19.79
N ALA A 131 -30.19 -4.06 19.50
CA ALA A 131 -29.46 -2.94 18.98
C ALA A 131 -28.69 -2.27 20.13
N ASP A 132 -27.39 -2.07 19.93
CA ASP A 132 -26.67 -0.97 20.57
C ASP A 132 -25.63 -0.43 19.59
N GLU A 133 -25.50 0.89 19.59
CA GLU A 133 -24.91 1.72 18.57
C GLU A 133 -23.39 1.53 18.42
N ALA A 134 -22.93 1.08 17.24
CA ALA A 134 -21.70 1.52 16.56
C ALA A 134 -21.41 0.65 15.32
N PHE A 135 -22.17 0.88 14.25
CA PHE A 135 -21.86 0.78 12.82
C PHE A 135 -23.21 0.64 12.10
N SER A 136 -23.69 1.73 11.52
CA SER A 136 -24.91 1.71 10.72
C SER A 136 -24.75 0.74 9.55
N PRO A 137 -25.81 0.03 9.13
CA PRO A 137 -25.80 -0.69 7.87
C PRO A 137 -25.47 0.33 6.78
N VAL A 138 -24.32 0.15 6.12
CA VAL A 138 -23.79 1.08 5.12
C VAL A 138 -24.87 1.48 4.12
N ASP A 139 -25.31 2.75 4.22
CA ASP A 139 -26.34 3.32 3.38
C ASP A 139 -25.92 3.16 1.92
N ALA A 140 -26.87 2.84 1.03
CA ALA A 140 -26.57 2.68 -0.41
C ALA A 140 -25.86 3.92 -1.00
N ALA A 141 -26.15 5.10 -0.46
CA ALA A 141 -25.51 6.36 -0.80
C ALA A 141 -24.06 6.50 -0.26
N GLU A 142 -23.74 5.90 0.90
CA GLU A 142 -22.35 5.80 1.36
C GLU A 142 -21.56 4.79 0.53
N LEU A 143 -22.18 3.66 0.16
CA LEU A 143 -21.56 2.68 -0.74
C LEU A 143 -21.21 3.30 -2.09
N GLU A 144 -22.11 4.11 -2.66
CA GLU A 144 -21.89 4.85 -3.91
C GLU A 144 -20.68 5.80 -3.81
N LYS A 145 -20.58 6.57 -2.72
CA LYS A 145 -19.45 7.49 -2.51
C LYS A 145 -18.14 6.73 -2.32
N VAL A 146 -18.16 5.64 -1.56
CA VAL A 146 -16.97 4.83 -1.24
C VAL A 146 -16.52 3.97 -2.43
N ALA A 147 -17.40 3.61 -3.36
CA ALA A 147 -17.07 2.83 -4.56
C ALA A 147 -16.43 3.66 -5.69
N THR A 148 -16.44 4.99 -5.60
CA THR A 148 -15.77 5.83 -6.61
C THR A 148 -14.27 5.57 -6.61
N ARG A 149 -13.65 5.56 -7.81
CA ARG A 149 -12.19 5.36 -7.97
C ARG A 149 -11.37 6.32 -7.09
N GLU A 150 -11.86 7.54 -6.93
CA GLU A 150 -11.22 8.58 -6.12
C GLU A 150 -11.35 8.32 -4.62
N ALA A 151 -12.51 7.85 -4.13
CA ALA A 151 -12.67 7.49 -2.72
C ALA A 151 -11.81 6.29 -2.34
N ILE A 152 -11.69 5.30 -3.22
CA ILE A 152 -10.85 4.12 -3.01
C ILE A 152 -9.35 4.50 -3.01
N ALA A 153 -8.92 5.34 -3.96
CA ALA A 153 -7.56 5.87 -3.98
C ALA A 153 -7.24 6.63 -2.68
N LYS A 154 -8.17 7.50 -2.23
CA LYS A 154 -8.03 8.26 -0.99
C LYS A 154 -7.98 7.36 0.25
N ALA A 155 -8.85 6.36 0.34
CA ALA A 155 -8.84 5.38 1.43
C ALA A 155 -7.52 4.60 1.49
N ALA A 156 -6.94 4.31 0.32
CA ALA A 156 -5.63 3.69 0.19
C ALA A 156 -4.46 4.65 0.39
N ARG A 157 -4.71 5.95 0.58
CA ARG A 157 -3.69 7.02 0.67
C ARG A 157 -2.82 7.13 -0.58
N LEU A 158 -3.39 6.85 -1.75
CA LEU A 158 -2.74 6.89 -3.05
C LEU A 158 -3.38 7.94 -3.96
N SER A 159 -2.63 8.39 -4.96
CA SER A 159 -3.19 9.16 -6.07
C SER A 159 -3.92 8.27 -7.07
N SER A 160 -4.90 8.81 -7.79
CA SER A 160 -5.61 8.10 -8.86
C SER A 160 -4.65 7.58 -9.94
N SER A 161 -3.57 8.31 -10.21
CA SER A 161 -2.52 7.88 -11.15
C SER A 161 -1.77 6.64 -10.67
N GLN A 162 -1.38 6.60 -9.39
CA GLN A 162 -0.74 5.42 -8.79
C GLN A 162 -1.66 4.21 -8.84
N VAL A 163 -2.96 4.37 -8.55
CA VAL A 163 -3.93 3.27 -8.64
C VAL A 163 -4.00 2.72 -10.07
N ALA A 164 -4.05 3.59 -11.09
CA ALA A 164 -4.05 3.15 -12.49
C ALA A 164 -2.76 2.42 -12.89
N GLN A 165 -1.61 2.86 -12.40
CA GLN A 165 -0.33 2.17 -12.61
C GLN A 165 -0.31 0.79 -11.94
N ILE A 166 -0.82 0.68 -10.72
CA ILE A 166 -0.90 -0.58 -9.98
C ILE A 166 -1.86 -1.55 -10.66
N GLU A 167 -3.00 -1.07 -11.16
CA GLU A 167 -3.94 -1.88 -11.94
C GLU A 167 -3.28 -2.45 -13.20
N LYS A 168 -2.50 -1.63 -13.91
CA LYS A 168 -1.73 -2.06 -15.07
C LYS A 168 -0.66 -3.10 -14.70
N ILE A 169 0.06 -2.88 -13.61
CA ILE A 169 1.05 -3.86 -13.11
C ILE A 169 0.36 -5.18 -12.81
N GLN A 170 -0.78 -5.19 -12.11
CA GLN A 170 -1.51 -6.42 -11.82
C GLN A 170 -1.92 -7.20 -13.08
N LYS A 171 -2.35 -6.50 -14.14
CA LYS A 171 -2.84 -7.13 -15.37
C LYS A 171 -1.74 -7.67 -16.28
N SER A 172 -0.53 -7.12 -16.21
CA SER A 172 0.49 -7.34 -17.24
C SER A 172 1.87 -7.70 -16.70
N ALA A 173 2.11 -7.61 -15.39
CA ALA A 173 3.40 -7.93 -14.81
C ALA A 173 3.64 -9.45 -14.72
N ALA A 174 4.83 -9.88 -15.10
CA ALA A 174 5.31 -11.23 -14.81
C ALA A 174 5.50 -11.43 -13.30
N PRO A 175 5.36 -12.66 -12.77
CA PRO A 175 5.54 -12.94 -11.34
C PRO A 175 6.84 -12.40 -10.77
N ALA A 176 7.96 -12.58 -11.49
CA ALA A 176 9.27 -12.10 -11.10
C ALA A 176 9.35 -10.56 -10.94
N LEU A 177 8.60 -9.80 -11.76
CA LEU A 177 8.52 -8.35 -11.65
C LEU A 177 7.71 -7.93 -10.40
N VAL A 178 6.63 -8.65 -10.10
CA VAL A 178 5.83 -8.41 -8.88
C VAL A 178 6.65 -8.71 -7.63
N GLU A 179 7.43 -9.79 -7.62
CA GLU A 179 8.34 -10.12 -6.52
C GLU A 179 9.40 -9.03 -6.32
N ALA A 180 10.05 -8.56 -7.38
CA ALA A 180 11.00 -7.45 -7.30
C ALA A 180 10.36 -6.16 -6.77
N LEU A 181 9.10 -5.88 -7.15
CA LEU A 181 8.36 -4.74 -6.63
C LEU A 181 8.03 -4.88 -5.14
N LYS A 182 7.63 -6.09 -4.70
CA LYS A 182 7.38 -6.40 -3.28
C LYS A 182 8.65 -6.35 -2.44
N ALA A 183 9.79 -6.76 -3.00
CA ALA A 183 11.10 -6.66 -2.37
C ALA A 183 11.64 -5.21 -2.27
N GLY A 184 10.99 -4.26 -2.97
CA GLY A 184 11.44 -2.87 -3.03
C GLY A 184 12.61 -2.63 -3.98
N ASP A 185 12.87 -3.57 -4.89
CA ASP A 185 13.97 -3.50 -5.86
C ASP A 185 13.66 -2.57 -7.04
N ILE A 186 12.38 -2.30 -7.28
CA ILE A 186 11.89 -1.38 -8.31
C ILE A 186 10.71 -0.56 -7.76
N SER A 187 10.62 0.71 -8.16
CA SER A 187 9.47 1.57 -7.79
C SER A 187 8.23 1.27 -8.63
N ILE A 188 7.04 1.61 -8.13
CA ILE A 188 5.75 1.45 -8.85
C ILE A 188 5.81 2.11 -10.25
N ASN A 189 6.31 3.34 -10.33
CA ASN A 189 6.45 4.07 -11.60
C ASN A 189 7.35 3.31 -12.60
N ALA A 190 8.46 2.75 -12.14
CA ALA A 190 9.39 2.00 -12.97
C ALA A 190 8.80 0.64 -13.37
N ALA A 191 8.16 -0.07 -12.44
CA ALA A 191 7.48 -1.33 -12.72
C ALA A 191 6.33 -1.15 -13.74
N ALA A 192 5.59 -0.05 -13.68
CA ALA A 192 4.55 0.27 -14.67
C ALA A 192 5.08 0.53 -16.09
N VAL A 193 6.37 0.88 -16.21
CA VAL A 193 7.09 0.98 -17.49
C VAL A 193 7.52 -0.41 -17.96
N VAL A 194 8.14 -1.21 -17.09
CA VAL A 194 8.56 -2.58 -17.44
C VAL A 194 7.35 -3.45 -17.81
N ALA A 195 6.21 -3.26 -17.15
CA ALA A 195 4.96 -3.97 -17.43
C ALA A 195 4.36 -3.68 -18.83
N THR A 196 4.92 -2.77 -19.64
CA THR A 196 4.53 -2.65 -21.06
C THR A 196 5.25 -3.61 -21.99
N LEU A 197 6.31 -4.25 -21.51
CA LEU A 197 7.11 -5.17 -22.29
C LEU A 197 6.49 -6.58 -22.30
N PRO A 198 6.84 -7.44 -23.27
CA PRO A 198 6.50 -8.86 -23.25
C PRO A 198 6.97 -9.53 -21.95
N HIS A 199 6.23 -10.55 -21.48
CA HIS A 199 6.54 -11.23 -20.22
C HIS A 199 7.97 -11.79 -20.14
N GLU A 200 8.52 -12.26 -21.27
CA GLU A 200 9.89 -12.79 -21.33
C GLU A 200 10.94 -11.71 -21.02
N GLU A 201 10.78 -10.51 -21.57
CA GLU A 201 11.66 -9.37 -21.28
C GLU A 201 11.53 -8.90 -19.82
N GLN A 202 10.31 -8.94 -19.26
CA GLN A 202 10.10 -8.61 -17.84
C GLN A 202 10.83 -9.59 -16.93
N GLN A 203 10.79 -10.89 -17.26
CA GLN A 203 11.49 -11.94 -16.52
C GLN A 203 13.00 -11.79 -16.64
N ALA A 204 13.53 -11.55 -17.85
CA ALA A 204 14.95 -11.31 -18.07
C ALA A 204 15.44 -10.07 -17.28
N ALA A 205 14.64 -9.00 -17.27
CA ALA A 205 14.93 -7.80 -16.50
C ALA A 205 15.03 -8.10 -14.99
N ALA A 206 14.08 -8.88 -14.46
CA ALA A 206 14.04 -9.26 -13.05
C ALA A 206 15.19 -10.20 -12.66
N GLN A 207 15.60 -11.13 -13.53
CA GLN A 207 16.77 -12.00 -13.32
C GLN A 207 18.08 -11.21 -13.24
N GLY A 208 18.17 -10.09 -13.96
CA GLY A 208 19.29 -9.14 -13.85
C GLY A 208 19.29 -8.32 -12.55
N GLY A 209 18.35 -8.56 -11.64
CA GLY A 209 18.21 -7.85 -10.36
C GLY A 209 17.95 -6.36 -10.52
N LYS A 210 18.32 -5.58 -9.50
CA LYS A 210 18.10 -4.11 -9.46
C LYS A 210 18.67 -3.39 -10.67
N ASP A 211 19.84 -3.80 -11.14
CA ASP A 211 20.53 -3.09 -12.22
C ASP A 211 19.98 -3.48 -13.60
N GLY A 212 19.60 -4.74 -13.81
CA GLY A 212 18.87 -5.17 -15.01
C GLY A 212 17.54 -4.44 -15.16
N LEU A 213 16.76 -4.36 -14.08
CA LEU A 213 15.50 -3.60 -14.04
C LEU A 213 15.71 -2.11 -14.38
N LYS A 214 16.74 -1.47 -13.81
CA LYS A 214 17.06 -0.06 -14.13
C LYS A 214 17.44 0.14 -15.60
N GLN A 215 18.25 -0.77 -16.16
CA GLN A 215 18.67 -0.68 -17.57
C GLN A 215 17.47 -0.80 -18.50
N VAL A 216 16.59 -1.76 -18.28
CA VAL A 216 15.37 -1.95 -19.07
C VAL A 216 14.45 -0.73 -18.96
N VAL A 217 14.25 -0.18 -17.75
CA VAL A 217 13.47 1.05 -17.56
C VAL A 217 14.05 2.22 -18.38
N LYS A 218 15.38 2.37 -18.39
CA LYS A 218 16.05 3.40 -19.19
C LYS A 218 15.81 3.18 -20.69
N GLN A 219 16.04 1.96 -21.18
CA GLN A 219 15.85 1.61 -22.59
C GLN A 219 14.41 1.89 -23.07
N VAL A 220 13.39 1.52 -22.28
CA VAL A 220 11.98 1.76 -22.64
C VAL A 220 11.66 3.26 -22.67
N ARG A 221 12.25 4.05 -21.76
CA ARG A 221 12.06 5.50 -21.75
C ARG A 221 12.74 6.17 -22.95
N ASP A 222 13.96 5.74 -23.29
CA ASP A 222 14.71 6.26 -24.42
C ASP A 222 14.03 5.89 -25.75
N ALA A 223 13.53 4.66 -25.89
CA ALA A 223 12.76 4.21 -27.05
C ALA A 223 11.46 5.01 -27.25
N LYS A 224 10.80 5.44 -26.16
CA LYS A 224 9.63 6.33 -26.23
C LYS A 224 9.97 7.78 -26.55
N ARG A 225 11.21 8.22 -26.31
CA ARG A 225 11.69 9.57 -26.66
C ARG A 225 12.14 9.68 -28.11
N LYS A 226 12.71 8.62 -28.68
CA LYS A 226 13.26 8.59 -30.05
C LYS A 226 12.29 8.61 -31.26
N PRO A 227 10.94 8.51 -31.19
CA PRO A 227 10.13 8.45 -32.41
C PRO A 227 9.86 9.79 -33.15
N LYS A 228 10.55 10.91 -32.86
CA LYS A 228 10.24 12.22 -33.47
C LYS A 228 11.37 12.88 -34.30
N GLU A 229 12.47 12.19 -34.58
CA GLU A 229 13.53 12.73 -35.45
C GLU A 229 14.07 11.63 -36.36
N GLU A 230 13.50 11.52 -37.58
CA GLU A 230 14.20 11.06 -38.79
C GLU A 230 13.25 11.21 -40.00
N ALA A 231 13.27 12.40 -40.61
CA ALA A 231 12.93 12.62 -42.01
C ALA A 231 13.88 13.72 -42.55
N PRO A 232 14.53 13.55 -43.72
CA PRO A 232 15.57 14.46 -44.19
C PRO A 232 15.00 15.75 -44.81
N GLU A 233 15.85 16.77 -44.78
CA GLU A 233 15.61 18.16 -45.21
C GLU A 233 15.05 18.29 -46.64
N ALA A 234 13.96 19.04 -46.77
CA ALA A 234 13.64 19.86 -47.94
C ALA A 234 12.75 21.05 -47.50
N GLU A 235 13.33 22.25 -47.58
CA GLU A 235 12.76 23.60 -47.74
C GLU A 235 11.39 23.95 -47.10
N GLU A 236 11.44 24.84 -46.10
CA GLU A 236 10.33 25.71 -45.66
C GLU A 236 9.97 26.77 -46.73
N PRO A 237 8.79 27.45 -46.70
CA PRO A 237 7.89 27.65 -45.55
C PRO A 237 6.38 27.57 -45.82
N ALA A 238 5.57 27.20 -44.81
CA ALA A 238 4.24 27.78 -44.56
C ALA A 238 3.59 27.26 -43.25
N SER A 239 3.55 28.14 -42.24
CA SER A 239 2.46 28.39 -41.29
C SER A 239 1.61 27.22 -40.73
N ALA A 240 1.83 26.86 -39.45
CA ALA A 240 0.81 26.80 -38.38
C ALA A 240 1.44 26.26 -37.07
N PRO A 241 1.00 26.70 -35.87
CA PRO A 241 1.74 26.51 -34.62
C PRO A 241 1.47 25.13 -34.01
N SER A 242 2.52 24.34 -33.75
CA SER A 242 2.37 23.06 -33.05
C SER A 242 3.58 22.70 -32.18
N ALA A 243 3.28 22.50 -30.90
CA ALA A 243 3.92 21.54 -30.00
C ALA A 243 5.44 21.61 -29.72
N ALA A 244 6.10 22.77 -29.88
CA ALA A 244 7.48 22.97 -29.42
C ALA A 244 7.58 23.41 -27.94
N HIS A 245 6.53 24.00 -27.36
CA HIS A 245 6.56 24.55 -25.99
C HIS A 245 6.50 23.49 -24.87
N GLY A 246 6.34 22.20 -25.19
CA GLY A 246 6.24 21.14 -24.18
C GLY A 246 7.58 20.57 -23.71
N ALA A 247 8.58 20.51 -24.59
CA ALA A 247 9.88 19.92 -24.25
C ALA A 247 10.76 20.91 -23.47
N GLU A 248 10.82 22.17 -23.90
CA GLU A 248 11.55 23.24 -23.19
C GLU A 248 10.92 23.54 -21.82
N ALA A 249 9.59 23.45 -21.69
CA ALA A 249 8.92 23.63 -20.40
C ALA A 249 9.19 22.49 -19.40
N VAL A 250 9.43 21.27 -19.89
CA VAL A 250 9.76 20.11 -19.05
C VAL A 250 11.24 20.14 -18.63
N ASP A 251 12.15 20.55 -19.51
CA ASP A 251 13.56 20.76 -19.15
C ASP A 251 13.72 21.96 -18.19
N ALA A 252 13.02 23.07 -18.43
CA ALA A 252 13.01 24.19 -17.49
C ALA A 252 12.40 23.82 -16.11
N ALA A 253 11.40 22.94 -16.08
CA ALA A 253 10.84 22.44 -14.82
C ALA A 253 11.82 21.48 -14.10
N LEU A 254 12.59 20.69 -14.85
CA LEU A 254 13.60 19.80 -14.29
C LEU A 254 14.78 20.59 -13.71
N ASP A 255 15.26 21.61 -14.41
CA ASP A 255 16.34 22.49 -13.93
C ASP A 255 15.90 23.28 -12.68
N LYS A 256 14.66 23.77 -12.68
CA LYS A 256 14.08 24.44 -11.50
C LYS A 256 13.96 23.48 -10.31
N ALA A 257 13.58 22.23 -10.53
CA ALA A 257 13.51 21.23 -9.47
C ALA A 257 14.91 20.87 -8.94
N GLN A 258 15.92 20.78 -9.81
CA GLN A 258 17.30 20.53 -9.41
C GLN A 258 17.88 21.70 -8.61
N GLN A 259 17.61 22.94 -9.00
CA GLN A 259 17.96 24.14 -8.23
C GLN A 259 17.29 24.14 -6.86
N GLN A 260 15.99 23.87 -6.78
CA GLN A 260 15.27 23.78 -5.50
C GLN A 260 15.85 22.69 -4.58
N ILE A 261 16.24 21.53 -5.13
CA ILE A 261 16.89 20.47 -4.35
C ILE A 261 18.26 20.93 -3.83
N SER A 262 19.03 21.65 -4.64
CA SER A 262 20.33 22.20 -4.22
C SER A 262 20.15 23.23 -3.09
N ASP A 263 19.20 24.15 -3.24
CA ASP A 263 18.91 25.18 -2.24
C ASP A 263 18.43 24.58 -0.92
N LEU A 264 17.55 23.58 -1.00
CA LEU A 264 17.08 22.86 0.19
C LEU A 264 18.22 22.12 0.89
N ARG A 265 19.15 21.50 0.14
CA ARG A 265 20.33 20.85 0.74
C ARG A 265 21.25 21.86 1.43
N ALA A 266 21.48 23.03 0.82
CA ALA A 266 22.25 24.09 1.44
C ALA A 266 21.58 24.58 2.73
N ARG A 267 20.26 24.76 2.72
CA ARG A 267 19.51 25.18 3.91
C ARG A 267 19.52 24.14 5.02
N VAL A 268 19.45 22.86 4.69
CA VAL A 268 19.58 21.77 5.67
C VAL A 268 20.96 21.81 6.32
N GLN A 269 22.04 21.96 5.55
CA GLN A 269 23.39 22.08 6.11
C GLN A 269 23.54 23.29 7.04
N GLU A 270 22.98 24.43 6.67
CA GLU A 270 22.98 25.64 7.52
C GLU A 270 22.23 25.40 8.83
N LEU A 271 21.03 24.81 8.77
CA LEU A 271 20.23 24.49 9.96
C LEU A 271 20.88 23.42 10.84
N GLU A 272 21.63 22.48 10.26
CA GLU A 272 22.41 21.50 11.01
C GLU A 272 23.57 22.15 11.77
N LEU A 273 24.27 23.09 11.14
CA LEU A 273 25.32 23.88 11.79
C LEU A 273 24.75 24.76 12.92
N GLU A 274 23.63 25.43 12.67
CA GLU A 274 22.94 26.25 13.68
C GLU A 274 22.47 25.38 14.86
N ASN A 275 21.88 24.21 14.60
CA ASN A 275 21.51 23.27 15.65
C ASN A 275 22.71 22.77 16.45
N ALA A 276 23.84 22.49 15.78
CA ALA A 276 25.06 22.09 16.47
C ALA A 276 25.56 23.22 17.40
N GLN A 277 25.50 24.47 16.95
CA GLN A 277 25.90 25.63 17.73
C GLN A 277 24.96 25.89 18.92
N LEU A 278 23.65 25.81 18.72
CA LEU A 278 22.66 25.95 19.80
C LEU A 278 22.80 24.84 20.85
N ARG A 279 23.09 23.60 20.43
CA ARG A 279 23.37 22.50 21.37
C ARG A 279 24.61 22.76 22.23
N LEU A 280 25.66 23.35 21.65
CA LEU A 280 26.85 23.77 22.41
C LEU A 280 26.53 24.90 23.39
N GLN A 281 25.73 25.89 22.98
CA GLN A 281 25.30 26.98 23.87
C GLN A 281 24.44 26.49 25.04
N LEU A 282 23.51 25.56 24.78
CA LEU A 282 22.70 24.95 25.85
C LEU A 282 23.55 24.13 26.82
N ALA A 283 24.54 23.40 26.32
CA ALA A 283 25.49 22.68 27.18
C ALA A 283 26.35 23.64 28.04
N ALA A 284 26.76 24.78 27.48
CA ALA A 284 27.49 25.81 28.20
C ALA A 284 26.61 26.54 29.25
N ALA A 285 25.35 26.85 28.93
CA ALA A 285 24.41 27.46 29.87
C ALA A 285 24.06 26.49 31.02
N SER A 286 23.83 25.21 30.70
CA SER A 286 23.55 24.18 31.70
C SER A 286 24.73 23.89 32.65
N SER A 287 25.95 24.27 32.28
CA SER A 287 27.14 24.13 33.15
C SER A 287 27.43 25.39 33.98
N GLN A 288 26.83 26.53 33.66
CA GLN A 288 26.92 27.76 34.45
C GLN A 288 25.88 27.83 35.60
N ASP A 289 24.83 27.02 35.54
CA ASP A 289 23.76 26.95 36.56
C ASP A 289 24.07 26.00 37.74
N LEU A 290 25.32 25.57 37.90
CA LEU A 290 25.76 24.83 39.08
C LEU A 290 25.93 25.81 40.25
N PRO A 291 25.15 25.69 41.35
CA PRO A 291 25.29 26.57 42.49
C PRO A 291 26.67 26.37 43.13
N VAL A 292 27.39 27.48 43.34
CA VAL A 292 28.62 27.52 44.13
C VAL A 292 28.29 26.96 45.51
N PRO A 293 29.00 25.93 46.00
CA PRO A 293 28.73 25.39 47.33
C PRO A 293 29.03 26.47 48.36
N ASP A 294 28.03 26.80 49.17
CA ASP A 294 28.13 27.74 50.28
C ASP A 294 29.11 27.15 51.32
N GLU A 295 30.29 27.77 51.45
CA GLU A 295 31.23 27.46 52.53
C GLU A 295 30.72 28.07 53.83
N ALA A 296 30.13 27.24 54.71
CA ALA A 296 30.10 27.42 56.16
C ALA A 296 29.77 26.11 56.89
#